data_AF-A0A1Q6E848-F1
#
_entry.id   AF-A0A1Q6E848-F1
#
_cell.length_a   1.000
_cell.length_b   1.000
_cell.length_c   1.000
_cell.angle_alpha   90.00
_cell.angle_beta   90.00
_cell.angle_gamma   90.00
#
_symmetry.space_group_name_H-M   'P 1'
#
loop_
_entity.id
_entity.type
_entity.pdbx_description
1 polymer ?
#
loop_
_entity_poly.entity_id
_entity_poly.type
_entity_poly.pdbx_seq_one_letter_code
_entity_poly.pdbx_strand_id
1 'polypeptide(L)'
;MRTFVYDRSFEGLLTAVFHAYARREFPDFLVVEGEPGPLFVEERFRVVTDEVLAARVWRGLEQRAGKGVCNMVLCVWLSEEEGADMLLFRYLCRIFGSPHGVEYDFTDSAVLRMKQTACRVAKEGHRLMQFVRFQKAADGSYFAPVSPRYNALPLAVAHFRERFSDQCWLICDMRRGSGYGYALHSLRGVEFQPDGRLADGRLPASMAAEGEEVCGALWRIYYGALTIRERLNPKQQRRCMPVRYWKYMTEHW
;
A
#
# COMPACT_ATOMS: atom_id res chain seq x y z
N MET A 1 -0.34 33.34 3.03
CA MET A 1 -0.51 31.89 2.85
C MET A 1 -0.18 31.15 4.13
N ARG A 2 -1.04 30.23 4.56
CA ARG A 2 -0.83 29.40 5.75
C ARG A 2 -0.30 28.03 5.38
N THR A 3 0.70 27.57 6.11
CA THR A 3 1.32 26.26 5.91
C THR A 3 1.34 25.46 7.20
N PHE A 4 0.83 24.23 7.14
CA PHE A 4 0.99 23.27 8.22
C PHE A 4 2.18 22.37 7.90
N VAL A 5 3.06 22.19 8.87
CA VAL A 5 4.25 21.33 8.76
C VAL A 5 4.07 20.13 9.67
N TYR A 6 4.23 18.92 9.15
CA TYR A 6 4.03 17.68 9.91
C TYR A 6 5.05 16.60 9.52
N ASP A 7 5.11 15.53 10.30
CA ASP A 7 6.13 14.46 10.21
C ASP A 7 5.91 13.41 9.10
N ARG A 8 4.92 13.60 8.23
CA ARG A 8 4.51 12.62 7.20
C ARG A 8 3.99 11.28 7.76
N SER A 9 3.56 11.23 9.01
CA SER A 9 2.80 10.10 9.55
C SER A 9 1.31 10.22 9.23
N PHE A 10 0.59 9.10 9.22
CA PHE A 10 -0.86 9.12 9.01
C PHE A 10 -1.57 9.80 10.18
N GLU A 11 -1.10 9.52 11.39
CA GLU A 11 -1.54 10.11 12.65
C GLU A 11 -1.32 11.62 12.63
N GLY A 12 -0.15 12.09 12.19
CA GLY A 12 0.17 13.51 12.06
C GLY A 12 -0.76 14.23 11.08
N LEU A 13 -1.14 13.59 9.97
CA LEU A 13 -2.14 14.12 9.05
C LEU A 13 -3.52 14.27 9.71
N LEU A 14 -3.95 13.29 10.50
CA LEU A 14 -5.21 13.36 11.24
C LEU A 14 -5.16 14.42 12.35
N THR A 15 -4.04 14.55 13.05
CA THR A 15 -3.82 15.61 14.06
C THR A 15 -3.82 16.99 13.41
N ALA A 16 -3.30 17.14 12.18
CA ALA A 16 -3.41 18.37 11.41
C ALA A 16 -4.87 18.76 11.14
N VAL A 17 -5.72 17.80 10.77
CA VAL A 17 -7.16 18.01 10.60
C VAL A 17 -7.80 18.46 11.91
N PHE A 18 -7.45 17.83 13.04
CA PHE A 18 -7.95 18.25 14.35
C PHE A 18 -7.59 19.71 14.66
N HIS A 19 -6.33 20.08 14.51
CA HIS A 19 -5.87 21.44 14.76
C HIS A 19 -6.53 22.46 13.85
N ALA A 20 -6.79 22.11 12.59
CA ALA A 20 -7.47 23.00 11.65
C ALA A 20 -8.86 23.41 12.17
N TYR A 21 -9.62 22.46 12.71
CA TYR A 21 -10.91 22.74 13.33
C TYR A 21 -10.81 23.42 14.69
N ALA A 22 -9.88 22.99 15.55
CA ALA A 22 -9.70 23.56 16.89
C ALA A 22 -9.30 25.04 16.83
N ARG A 23 -8.45 25.40 15.86
CA ARG A 23 -7.95 26.77 15.66
C ARG A 23 -8.83 27.58 14.70
N ARG A 24 -9.75 26.93 13.97
CA ARG A 24 -10.49 27.51 12.83
C ARG A 24 -9.55 28.08 11.75
N GLU A 25 -8.41 27.43 11.57
CA GLU A 25 -7.36 27.82 10.63
C GLU A 25 -7.12 26.67 9.65
N PHE A 26 -7.44 26.87 8.37
CA PHE A 26 -7.22 25.86 7.34
C PHE A 26 -5.97 26.23 6.51
N PRO A 27 -4.98 25.31 6.37
CA PRO A 27 -3.79 25.57 5.59
C PRO A 27 -4.08 25.61 4.09
N ASP A 28 -3.32 26.44 3.36
CA ASP A 28 -3.25 26.39 1.90
C ASP A 28 -2.38 25.22 1.43
N PHE A 29 -1.33 24.92 2.21
CA PHE A 29 -0.34 23.88 1.96
C PHE A 29 -0.06 23.02 3.19
N LEU A 30 0.08 21.72 2.98
CA LEU A 30 0.71 20.78 3.90
C LEU A 30 2.12 20.50 3.40
N VAL A 31 3.10 20.64 4.29
CA VAL A 31 4.52 20.43 3.99
C VAL A 31 5.09 19.43 4.98
N VAL A 32 5.97 18.56 4.50
CA VAL A 32 6.67 17.59 5.34
C VAL A 32 7.80 18.28 6.09
N GLU A 33 8.02 17.91 7.35
CA GLU A 33 9.12 18.43 8.16
C GLU A 33 10.47 18.19 7.45
N GLY A 34 11.23 19.27 7.22
CA GLY A 34 12.51 19.22 6.52
C GLY A 34 12.44 19.48 5.01
N GLU A 35 11.25 19.47 4.39
CA GLU A 35 11.11 19.87 2.99
C GLU A 35 11.01 21.41 2.84
N PRO A 36 11.59 21.99 1.77
CA PRO A 36 11.44 23.41 1.50
C PRO A 36 9.97 23.74 1.18
N GLY A 37 9.33 24.50 2.06
CA GLY A 37 7.98 25.01 1.83
C GLY A 37 7.91 26.09 0.74
N PRO A 38 6.71 26.60 0.44
CA PRO A 38 6.53 27.69 -0.52
C PRO A 38 7.40 28.92 -0.21
N LEU A 39 7.76 29.70 -1.23
CA LEU A 39 8.57 30.91 -1.09
C LEU A 39 7.89 32.03 -0.27
N PHE A 40 6.56 32.10 -0.29
CA PHE A 40 5.78 33.17 0.35
C PHE A 40 4.87 32.61 1.46
N VAL A 41 5.47 32.08 2.52
CA VAL A 41 4.70 31.63 3.70
C VAL A 41 4.59 32.78 4.71
N GLU A 42 3.36 33.15 5.04
CA GLU A 42 3.08 34.18 6.06
C GLU A 42 3.06 33.57 7.46
N GLU A 43 2.53 32.34 7.59
CA GLU A 43 2.36 31.65 8.87
C GLU A 43 2.67 30.17 8.72
N ARG A 44 3.60 29.67 9.56
CA ARG A 44 3.95 28.25 9.67
C ARG A 44 3.46 27.71 11.00
N PHE A 45 2.58 26.72 10.95
CA PHE A 45 2.16 25.98 12.13
C PHE A 45 2.77 24.58 12.10
N ARG A 46 3.58 24.25 13.11
CA ARG A 46 4.11 22.90 13.29
C ARG A 46 3.07 22.04 14.00
N VAL A 47 2.62 21.00 13.31
CA VAL A 47 1.75 19.97 13.86
C VAL A 47 2.61 18.97 14.62
N VAL A 48 2.34 18.81 15.92
CA VAL A 48 2.93 17.75 16.73
C VAL A 48 1.97 16.56 16.70
N THR A 49 2.45 15.40 16.25
CA THR A 49 1.64 14.19 16.16
C THR A 49 1.16 13.78 17.55
N ASP A 50 -0.15 13.55 17.65
CA ASP A 50 -0.82 13.14 18.88
C ASP A 50 -1.82 12.02 18.54
N GLU A 51 -1.52 10.82 19.00
CA GLU A 51 -2.30 9.61 18.74
C GLU A 51 -3.72 9.71 19.28
N VAL A 52 -3.94 10.40 20.39
CA VAL A 52 -5.27 10.56 21.00
C VAL A 52 -6.14 11.46 20.13
N LEU A 53 -5.56 12.55 19.62
CA LEU A 53 -6.24 13.45 18.69
C LEU A 53 -6.52 12.77 17.34
N ALA A 54 -5.53 12.06 16.80
CA ALA A 54 -5.66 11.30 15.57
C ALA A 54 -6.78 10.24 15.69
N ALA A 55 -6.79 9.46 16.77
CA ALA A 55 -7.82 8.46 17.03
C ALA A 55 -9.22 9.07 17.20
N ARG A 56 -9.32 10.30 17.73
CA ARG A 56 -10.59 11.03 17.81
C ARG A 56 -11.11 11.42 16.43
N VAL A 57 -10.24 11.96 15.56
CA VAL A 57 -10.61 12.28 14.17
C VAL A 57 -11.01 11.01 13.42
N TRP A 58 -10.24 9.93 13.59
CA TRP A 58 -10.54 8.65 12.95
C TRP A 58 -11.90 8.07 13.36
N ARG A 59 -12.21 8.04 14.66
CA ARG A 59 -13.53 7.62 15.16
C ARG A 59 -14.64 8.52 14.65
N GLY A 60 -14.41 9.83 14.59
CA GLY A 60 -15.38 10.77 14.03
C GLY A 60 -15.66 10.53 12.55
N LEU A 61 -14.63 10.18 11.78
CA LEU A 61 -14.77 9.80 10.36
C LEU A 61 -15.58 8.51 10.21
N GLU A 62 -15.27 7.48 11.00
CA GLU A 62 -15.97 6.20 10.95
C GLU A 62 -17.46 6.36 11.30
N GLN A 63 -17.79 7.14 12.33
CA GLN A 63 -19.17 7.40 12.74
C GLN A 63 -19.97 8.17 11.69
N ARG A 64 -19.32 9.11 10.99
CA ARG A 64 -20.00 10.01 10.06
C ARG A 64 -20.14 9.46 8.64
N ALA A 65 -19.11 8.78 8.15
CA ALA A 65 -19.01 8.36 6.75
C ALA A 65 -18.85 6.83 6.56
N GLY A 66 -18.72 6.09 7.66
CA GLY A 66 -18.64 4.64 7.67
C GLY A 66 -17.29 4.05 7.26
N LYS A 67 -17.18 2.72 7.41
CA LYS A 67 -15.95 1.96 7.14
C LYS A 67 -15.50 2.01 5.68
N GLY A 68 -16.44 2.14 4.74
CA GLY A 68 -16.12 2.23 3.31
C GLY A 68 -15.26 3.46 2.99
N VAL A 69 -15.57 4.60 3.62
CA VAL A 69 -14.79 5.84 3.46
C VAL A 69 -13.46 5.76 4.20
N CYS A 70 -13.43 5.16 5.38
CA CYS A 70 -12.19 4.90 6.10
C CYS A 70 -11.21 4.06 5.25
N ASN A 71 -11.71 3.00 4.61
CA ASN A 71 -10.91 2.18 3.69
C ASN A 71 -10.43 2.98 2.48
N MET A 72 -11.26 3.89 1.94
CA MET A 72 -10.88 4.77 0.84
C MET A 72 -9.72 5.70 1.24
N VAL A 73 -9.83 6.33 2.42
CA VAL A 73 -8.79 7.20 3.00
C VAL A 73 -7.48 6.44 3.17
N LEU A 74 -7.51 5.24 3.76
CA LEU A 74 -6.32 4.39 3.90
C LEU A 74 -5.73 4.01 2.54
N CYS A 75 -6.55 3.64 1.56
CA CYS A 75 -6.05 3.32 0.22
C CYS A 75 -5.37 4.52 -0.45
N VAL A 76 -5.90 5.73 -0.28
CA VAL A 76 -5.27 6.93 -0.85
C VAL A 76 -3.97 7.28 -0.11
N TRP A 77 -3.92 7.11 1.21
CA TRP A 77 -2.69 7.25 1.98
C TRP A 77 -1.59 6.30 1.45
N LEU A 78 -1.94 5.03 1.23
CA LEU A 78 -1.05 4.00 0.69
C LEU A 78 -0.69 4.20 -0.80
N SER A 79 -1.23 5.23 -1.47
CA SER A 79 -0.87 5.54 -2.86
C SER A 79 0.50 6.18 -3.00
N GLU A 80 0.98 6.90 -1.99
CA GLU A 80 2.22 7.70 -2.03
C GLU A 80 2.29 8.64 -3.26
N GLU A 81 1.15 9.02 -3.83
CA GLU A 81 1.10 9.95 -4.97
C GLU A 81 1.32 11.38 -4.49
N GLU A 82 1.97 12.19 -5.31
CA GLU A 82 2.21 13.60 -5.00
C GLU A 82 0.88 14.36 -4.82
N GLY A 83 0.78 15.11 -3.72
CA GLY A 83 -0.43 15.83 -3.32
C GLY A 83 -1.52 14.95 -2.71
N ALA A 84 -1.28 13.66 -2.46
CA ALA A 84 -2.23 12.80 -1.75
C ALA A 84 -2.56 13.33 -0.35
N ASP A 85 -1.56 13.86 0.37
CA ASP A 85 -1.72 14.37 1.73
C ASP A 85 -2.69 15.55 1.79
N MET A 86 -2.52 16.52 0.88
CA MET A 86 -3.43 17.65 0.78
C MET A 86 -4.81 17.26 0.25
N LEU A 87 -4.87 16.30 -0.67
CA LEU A 87 -6.14 15.74 -1.15
C LEU A 87 -6.93 15.11 0.00
N LEU A 88 -6.25 14.29 0.82
CA LEU A 88 -6.82 13.66 2.01
C LEU A 88 -7.30 14.70 3.03
N PHE A 89 -6.45 15.68 3.35
CA PHE A 89 -6.79 16.75 4.27
C PHE A 89 -8.07 17.48 3.85
N ARG A 90 -8.12 17.93 2.59
CA ARG A 90 -9.30 18.64 2.04
C ARG A 90 -10.54 17.75 2.04
N TYR A 91 -10.39 16.48 1.67
CA TYR A 91 -11.49 15.51 1.68
C TYR A 91 -12.05 15.31 3.09
N LEU A 92 -11.19 15.15 4.10
CA LEU A 92 -11.59 15.02 5.50
C LEU A 92 -12.30 16.29 5.99
N CYS A 93 -11.76 17.47 5.71
CA CYS A 93 -12.42 18.74 6.04
C CYS A 93 -13.78 18.88 5.34
N ARG A 94 -13.92 18.42 4.09
CA ARG A 94 -15.21 18.45 3.38
C ARG A 94 -16.24 17.55 4.07
N ILE A 95 -15.85 16.34 4.46
CA ILE A 95 -16.73 15.41 5.19
C ILE A 95 -17.19 16.03 6.52
N PHE A 96 -16.27 16.59 7.30
CA PHE A 96 -16.61 17.17 8.61
C PHE A 96 -17.37 18.49 8.50
N GLY A 97 -17.15 19.26 7.43
CA GLY A 97 -17.76 20.57 7.20
C GLY A 97 -19.14 20.55 6.53
N SER A 98 -19.53 19.46 5.86
CA SER A 98 -20.77 19.40 5.07
C SER A 98 -21.80 18.39 5.62
N PRO A 99 -23.11 18.54 5.31
CA PRO A 99 -24.11 17.52 5.64
C PRO A 99 -23.74 16.13 5.07
N HIS A 100 -24.35 15.06 5.61
CA HIS A 100 -24.12 13.68 5.15
C HIS A 100 -24.28 13.51 3.63
N GLY A 101 -23.50 12.62 3.01
CA GLY A 101 -23.62 12.24 1.60
C GLY A 101 -22.59 12.88 0.66
N VAL A 102 -21.80 13.84 1.15
CA VAL A 102 -20.78 14.54 0.35
C VAL A 102 -19.57 13.64 0.04
N GLU A 103 -19.38 12.57 0.80
CA GLU A 103 -18.35 11.56 0.58
C GLU A 103 -18.46 10.83 -0.78
N TYR A 104 -19.63 10.89 -1.43
CA TYR A 104 -19.93 10.30 -2.75
C TYR A 104 -20.34 11.32 -3.80
N ASP A 105 -20.12 12.62 -3.55
CA ASP A 105 -20.36 13.67 -4.54
C ASP A 105 -19.28 13.64 -5.63
N PHE A 106 -19.46 12.78 -6.64
CA PHE A 106 -18.51 12.63 -7.74
C PHE A 106 -18.48 13.80 -8.73
N THR A 107 -19.33 14.82 -8.54
CA THR A 107 -19.22 16.07 -9.29
C THR A 107 -18.05 16.91 -8.78
N ASP A 108 -17.64 16.70 -7.53
CA ASP A 108 -16.41 17.26 -6.99
C ASP A 108 -15.20 16.44 -7.49
N SER A 109 -14.33 17.13 -8.22
CA SER A 109 -13.05 16.59 -8.71
C SER A 109 -12.17 15.97 -7.62
N ALA A 110 -12.20 16.48 -6.38
CA ALA A 110 -11.43 15.94 -5.26
C ALA A 110 -11.98 14.58 -4.80
N VAL A 111 -13.30 14.46 -4.68
CA VAL A 111 -13.98 13.21 -4.31
C VAL A 111 -13.79 12.16 -5.41
N LEU A 112 -13.89 12.56 -6.68
CA LEU A 112 -13.61 11.67 -7.80
C LEU A 112 -12.15 11.19 -7.79
N ARG A 113 -11.19 12.08 -7.57
CA ARG A 113 -9.76 11.73 -7.49
C ARG A 113 -9.47 10.79 -6.32
N MET A 114 -10.09 11.02 -5.17
CA MET A 114 -10.04 10.12 -4.01
C MET A 114 -10.49 8.71 -4.40
N LYS A 115 -11.69 8.60 -4.99
CA LYS A 115 -12.26 7.30 -5.38
C LYS A 115 -11.39 6.58 -6.41
N GLN A 116 -10.95 7.27 -7.45
CA GLN A 116 -10.10 6.69 -8.50
C GLN A 116 -8.76 6.20 -7.95
N THR A 117 -8.13 6.97 -7.08
CA THR A 117 -6.85 6.61 -6.46
C THR A 117 -7.02 5.43 -5.53
N ALA A 118 -8.04 5.42 -4.67
CA ALA A 118 -8.35 4.29 -3.82
C ALA A 118 -8.59 3.00 -4.63
N CYS A 119 -9.37 3.07 -5.72
CA CYS A 119 -9.62 1.93 -6.60
C CYS A 119 -8.32 1.39 -7.24
N ARG A 120 -7.39 2.26 -7.64
CA ARG A 120 -6.09 1.86 -8.20
C ARG A 120 -5.22 1.13 -7.17
N VAL A 121 -5.18 1.63 -5.93
CA VAL A 121 -4.42 1.00 -4.83
C VAL A 121 -5.05 -0.32 -4.39
N ALA A 122 -6.37 -0.36 -4.22
CA ALA A 122 -7.08 -1.60 -3.86
C ALA A 122 -6.89 -2.70 -4.92
N LYS A 123 -6.94 -2.33 -6.21
CA LYS A 123 -6.65 -3.26 -7.31
C LYS A 123 -5.20 -3.78 -7.26
N GLU A 124 -4.26 -2.98 -6.79
CA GLU A 124 -2.88 -3.42 -6.57
C GLU A 124 -2.80 -4.42 -5.42
N GLY A 125 -3.52 -4.20 -4.32
CA GLY A 125 -3.66 -5.16 -3.22
C GLY A 125 -4.20 -6.51 -3.69
N HIS A 126 -5.26 -6.51 -4.52
CA HIS A 126 -5.78 -7.76 -5.11
C HIS A 126 -4.78 -8.45 -6.04
N ARG A 127 -3.97 -7.69 -6.79
CA ARG A 127 -2.93 -8.28 -7.64
C ARG A 127 -1.84 -8.96 -6.83
N LEU A 128 -1.48 -8.41 -5.66
CA LEU A 128 -0.55 -9.08 -4.75
C LEU A 128 -1.10 -10.45 -4.33
N MET A 129 -2.37 -10.52 -3.92
CA MET A 129 -3.02 -11.80 -3.56
C MET A 129 -3.00 -12.82 -4.71
N GLN A 130 -3.05 -12.37 -5.96
CA GLN A 130 -3.08 -13.24 -7.15
C GLN A 130 -1.69 -13.70 -7.62
N PHE A 131 -0.70 -12.81 -7.54
CA PHE A 131 0.58 -12.99 -8.25
C PHE A 131 1.79 -13.20 -7.35
N VAL A 132 1.64 -13.08 -6.03
CA VAL A 132 2.70 -13.51 -5.11
C VAL A 132 3.06 -14.98 -5.37
N ARG A 133 4.36 -15.25 -5.40
CA ARG A 133 4.93 -16.60 -5.47
C ARG A 133 5.91 -16.75 -4.31
N PHE A 134 5.74 -17.84 -3.59
CA PHE A 134 6.64 -18.20 -2.51
C PHE A 134 7.74 -19.09 -3.04
N GLN A 135 8.93 -18.89 -2.49
CA GLN A 135 10.09 -19.74 -2.65
C GLN A 135 10.44 -20.33 -1.29
N LYS A 136 10.65 -21.65 -1.23
CA LYS A 136 11.00 -22.30 0.02
C LYS A 136 12.48 -22.09 0.35
N ALA A 137 12.76 -21.59 1.55
CA ALA A 137 14.11 -21.44 2.08
C ALA A 137 14.58 -22.71 2.80
N ALA A 138 15.90 -22.87 2.95
CA ALA A 138 16.53 -24.04 3.55
C ALA A 138 16.12 -24.26 5.02
N ASP A 139 15.75 -23.19 5.73
CA ASP A 139 15.24 -23.24 7.11
C ASP A 139 13.75 -23.65 7.19
N GLY A 140 13.11 -23.93 6.06
CA GLY A 140 11.71 -24.32 5.95
C GLY A 140 10.72 -23.15 5.89
N SER A 141 11.20 -21.90 5.98
CA SER A 141 10.36 -20.71 5.79
C SER A 141 10.10 -20.44 4.30
N TYR A 142 9.11 -19.59 4.02
CA TYR A 142 8.77 -19.19 2.66
C TYR A 142 9.06 -17.72 2.43
N PHE A 143 9.74 -17.41 1.33
CA PHE A 143 10.09 -16.05 0.94
C PHE A 143 9.37 -15.64 -0.33
N ALA A 144 8.80 -14.43 -0.37
CA ALA A 144 8.16 -13.88 -1.55
C ALA A 144 8.56 -12.41 -1.79
N PRO A 145 9.38 -12.13 -2.80
CA PRO A 145 9.66 -10.76 -3.21
C PRO A 145 8.51 -10.21 -4.06
N VAL A 146 8.16 -8.95 -3.81
CA VAL A 146 7.18 -8.18 -4.57
C VAL A 146 7.70 -6.78 -4.87
N SER A 147 7.10 -6.10 -5.84
CA SER A 147 7.38 -4.69 -6.14
C SER A 147 6.11 -4.00 -6.63
N PRO A 148 5.08 -3.89 -5.78
CA PRO A 148 3.85 -3.22 -6.15
C PRO A 148 4.10 -1.74 -6.46
N ARG A 149 3.26 -1.20 -7.36
CA ARG A 149 3.34 0.22 -7.71
C ARG A 149 3.07 1.13 -6.50
N TYR A 150 2.10 0.73 -5.68
CA TYR A 150 1.65 1.45 -4.48
C TYR A 150 2.06 0.67 -3.23
N ASN A 151 2.00 1.29 -2.05
CA ASN A 151 2.24 0.61 -0.78
C ASN A 151 1.02 -0.27 -0.41
N ALA A 152 0.69 -1.21 -1.28
CA ALA A 152 -0.53 -2.00 -1.19
C ALA A 152 -0.35 -3.32 -0.42
N LEU A 153 0.89 -3.65 -0.01
CA LEU A 153 1.18 -4.86 0.75
C LEU A 153 0.37 -4.96 2.05
N PRO A 154 0.21 -3.89 2.87
CA PRO A 154 -0.62 -3.93 4.08
C PRO A 154 -2.05 -4.41 3.81
N LEU A 155 -2.60 -4.15 2.62
CA LEU A 155 -3.95 -4.56 2.23
C LEU A 155 -4.07 -6.06 1.94
N ALA A 156 -2.96 -6.74 1.64
CA ALA A 156 -2.94 -8.15 1.26
C ALA A 156 -2.46 -9.08 2.39
N VAL A 157 -1.82 -8.53 3.43
CA VAL A 157 -1.19 -9.33 4.50
C VAL A 157 -2.18 -10.22 5.25
N ALA A 158 -3.39 -9.74 5.53
CA ALA A 158 -4.41 -10.55 6.21
C ALA A 158 -4.78 -11.81 5.40
N HIS A 159 -4.86 -11.68 4.07
CA HIS A 159 -5.12 -12.81 3.18
C HIS A 159 -4.04 -13.89 3.29
N PHE A 160 -2.76 -13.49 3.29
CA PHE A 160 -1.66 -14.45 3.40
C PHE A 160 -1.59 -15.12 4.76
N ARG A 161 -1.85 -14.36 5.84
CA ARG A 161 -1.94 -14.91 7.20
C ARG A 161 -3.02 -15.98 7.32
N GLU A 162 -4.19 -15.72 6.76
CA GLU A 162 -5.33 -16.64 6.84
C GLU A 162 -5.13 -17.87 5.95
N ARG A 163 -4.58 -17.68 4.74
CA ARG A 163 -4.38 -18.75 3.76
C ARG A 163 -3.18 -19.65 4.07
N PHE A 164 -2.10 -19.09 4.60
CA PHE A 164 -0.85 -19.77 4.92
C PHE A 164 -0.57 -19.67 6.42
N SER A 165 -1.56 -20.06 7.23
CA SER A 165 -1.53 -19.92 8.69
C SER A 165 -0.63 -20.94 9.39
N ASP A 166 -0.35 -22.07 8.72
CA ASP A 166 0.47 -23.19 9.16
C ASP A 166 1.95 -23.07 8.73
N GLN A 167 2.31 -21.98 8.06
CA GLN A 167 3.64 -21.78 7.46
C GLN A 167 4.29 -20.48 7.94
N CYS A 168 5.60 -20.53 8.19
CA CYS A 168 6.39 -19.33 8.39
C CYS A 168 6.69 -18.69 7.04
N TRP A 169 6.36 -17.41 6.86
CA TRP A 169 6.58 -16.73 5.60
C TRP A 169 7.02 -15.28 5.75
N LEU A 170 7.68 -14.76 4.72
CA LEU A 170 8.20 -13.41 4.62
C LEU A 170 7.86 -12.85 3.24
N ILE A 171 7.05 -11.79 3.19
CA ILE A 171 6.73 -11.07 1.95
C ILE A 171 7.41 -9.70 1.98
N CYS A 172 8.25 -9.44 0.99
CA CYS A 172 9.12 -8.28 0.95
C CYS A 172 8.82 -7.38 -0.26
N ASP A 173 8.47 -6.12 -0.02
CA ASP A 173 8.46 -5.08 -1.04
C ASP A 173 9.89 -4.62 -1.31
N MET A 174 10.49 -5.21 -2.35
CA MET A 174 11.85 -4.93 -2.79
C MET A 174 12.06 -3.48 -3.25
N ARG A 175 10.98 -2.74 -3.58
CA ARG A 175 11.08 -1.33 -3.96
C ARG A 175 11.21 -0.42 -2.74
N ARG A 176 10.52 -0.76 -1.66
CA ARG A 176 10.46 0.06 -0.44
C ARG A 176 11.41 -0.39 0.65
N GLY A 177 12.00 -1.59 0.54
CA GLY A 177 12.84 -2.15 1.61
C GLY A 177 12.01 -2.45 2.86
N SER A 178 10.75 -2.82 2.69
CA SER A 178 9.85 -3.13 3.80
C SER A 178 9.01 -4.35 3.48
N GLY A 179 8.46 -4.99 4.49
CA GLY A 179 7.73 -6.23 4.31
C GLY A 179 6.99 -6.68 5.55
N TYR A 180 6.42 -7.87 5.48
CA TYR A 180 5.75 -8.52 6.59
C TYR A 180 6.23 -9.95 6.73
N GLY A 181 6.64 -10.30 7.95
CA GLY A 181 6.99 -11.65 8.36
C GLY A 181 5.88 -12.23 9.24
N TYR A 182 5.56 -13.49 9.01
CA TYR A 182 4.62 -14.25 9.82
C TYR A 182 5.30 -15.51 10.35
N ALA A 183 5.30 -15.65 11.67
CA ALA A 183 5.88 -16.77 12.40
C ALA A 183 4.78 -17.51 13.18
N LEU A 184 3.79 -18.06 12.46
CA LEU A 184 2.65 -18.89 12.93
C LEU A 184 1.64 -18.22 13.87
N HIS A 185 2.08 -17.34 14.76
CA HIS A 185 1.24 -16.64 15.73
C HIS A 185 1.55 -15.15 15.77
N SER A 186 2.67 -14.72 15.19
CA SER A 186 3.11 -13.33 15.19
C SER A 186 3.29 -12.84 13.75
N LEU A 187 2.54 -11.80 13.42
CA LEU A 187 2.74 -11.00 12.21
C LEU A 187 3.52 -9.75 12.60
N ARG A 188 4.63 -9.46 11.91
CA ARG A 188 5.47 -8.30 12.17
C ARG A 188 5.84 -7.59 10.88
N GLY A 189 5.88 -6.26 10.94
CA GLY A 189 6.54 -5.47 9.90
C GLY A 189 8.05 -5.72 9.96
N VAL A 190 8.69 -5.78 8.80
CA VAL A 190 10.15 -5.82 8.68
C VAL A 190 10.60 -4.67 7.79
N GLU A 191 11.76 -4.11 8.12
CA GLU A 191 12.46 -3.15 7.29
C GLU A 191 13.84 -3.72 6.98
N PHE A 192 14.29 -3.53 5.74
CA PHE A 192 15.56 -4.04 5.26
C PHE A 192 16.08 -3.15 4.14
N GLN A 193 17.39 -3.15 3.94
CA GLN A 193 17.98 -2.53 2.76
C GLN A 193 17.97 -3.57 1.64
N PRO A 194 17.36 -3.28 0.48
CA PRO A 194 17.38 -4.21 -0.65
C PRO A 194 18.84 -4.45 -1.08
N ASP A 195 19.33 -5.66 -0.89
CA ASP A 195 20.61 -6.09 -1.45
C ASP A 195 20.40 -6.48 -2.93
N GLY A 196 21.32 -6.08 -3.81
CA GLY A 196 21.31 -6.41 -5.23
C GLY A 196 21.28 -7.92 -5.50
N ARG A 197 21.68 -8.74 -4.53
CA ARG A 197 21.60 -10.21 -4.59
C ARG A 197 20.17 -10.75 -4.70
N LEU A 198 19.16 -9.96 -4.32
CA LEU A 198 17.74 -10.29 -4.43
C LEU A 198 17.04 -9.48 -5.55
N ALA A 199 17.79 -8.74 -6.37
CA ALA A 199 17.22 -7.90 -7.43
C ALA A 199 16.43 -8.70 -8.46
N ASP A 200 16.89 -9.92 -8.76
CA ASP A 200 16.21 -10.86 -9.66
C ASP A 200 15.03 -11.57 -9.01
N GLY A 201 14.77 -11.30 -7.72
CA GLY A 201 13.64 -11.84 -6.99
C GLY A 201 13.72 -13.34 -6.73
N ARG A 202 14.91 -13.92 -6.80
CA ARG A 202 15.14 -15.33 -6.47
C ARG A 202 15.98 -15.45 -5.21
N LEU A 203 15.67 -16.46 -4.41
CA LEU A 203 16.56 -16.85 -3.33
C LEU A 203 17.90 -17.32 -3.94
N PRO A 204 19.05 -16.87 -3.40
CA PRO A 204 20.33 -17.46 -3.74
C PRO A 204 20.29 -18.97 -3.49
N ALA A 205 20.99 -19.76 -4.32
CA ALA A 205 21.01 -21.22 -4.20
C ALA A 205 21.47 -21.70 -2.81
N SER A 206 22.31 -20.91 -2.12
CA SER A 206 22.75 -21.19 -0.74
C SER A 206 21.65 -21.02 0.32
N MET A 207 20.56 -20.32 0.01
CA MET A 207 19.44 -20.05 0.91
C MET A 207 18.17 -20.79 0.51
N ALA A 208 18.07 -21.27 -0.72
CA ALA A 208 16.94 -22.04 -1.22
C ALA A 208 16.94 -23.45 -0.62
N ALA A 209 15.75 -24.02 -0.41
CA ALA A 209 15.62 -25.40 0.01
C ALA A 209 16.11 -26.36 -1.08
N GLU A 210 16.63 -27.53 -0.65
CA GLU A 210 16.93 -28.61 -1.57
C GLU A 210 15.67 -29.02 -2.37
N GLY A 211 15.80 -29.10 -3.69
CA GLY A 211 14.70 -29.46 -4.58
C GLY A 211 13.77 -28.31 -4.99
N GLU A 212 13.97 -27.07 -4.51
CA GLU A 212 13.14 -25.92 -4.91
C GLU A 212 13.18 -25.66 -6.43
N GLU A 213 14.35 -25.83 -7.06
CA GLU A 213 14.47 -25.74 -8.52
C GLU A 213 13.68 -26.82 -9.25
N VAL A 214 13.59 -28.03 -8.68
CA VAL A 214 12.81 -29.14 -9.23
C VAL A 214 11.32 -28.81 -9.16
N CYS A 215 10.85 -28.29 -8.02
CA CYS A 215 9.47 -27.80 -7.87
C CYS A 215 9.16 -26.72 -8.93
N GLY A 216 10.08 -25.78 -9.13
CA GLY A 216 9.93 -24.75 -10.17
C GLY A 216 9.91 -25.32 -11.60
N ALA A 217 10.70 -26.34 -11.89
CA ALA A 217 10.67 -27.04 -13.18
C ALA A 217 9.34 -27.77 -13.41
N LEU A 218 8.84 -28.50 -12.41
CA LEU A 218 7.56 -29.20 -12.47
C LEU A 218 6.39 -28.23 -12.68
N TRP A 219 6.41 -27.07 -12.00
CA TRP A 219 5.42 -26.02 -12.20
C TRP A 219 5.38 -25.53 -13.65
N ARG A 220 6.54 -25.32 -14.27
CA ARG A 220 6.64 -24.87 -15.67
C ARG A 220 6.09 -25.91 -16.65
N ILE A 221 6.38 -27.19 -16.41
CA ILE A 221 5.83 -28.29 -17.21
C ILE A 221 4.30 -28.32 -17.08
N TYR A 222 3.79 -28.26 -15.85
CA TYR A 222 2.35 -28.21 -15.58
C TYR A 222 1.66 -27.01 -16.25
N TYR A 223 2.23 -25.82 -16.11
CA TYR A 223 1.72 -24.59 -16.73
C TYR A 223 1.68 -24.72 -18.25
N GLY A 224 2.75 -25.23 -18.87
CA GLY A 224 2.81 -25.47 -20.31
C GLY A 224 1.76 -26.49 -20.78
N ALA A 225 1.56 -27.57 -20.03
CA ALA A 225 0.59 -28.61 -20.36
C ALA A 225 -0.87 -28.13 -20.28
N LEU A 226 -1.20 -27.26 -19.33
CA LEU A 226 -2.56 -26.69 -19.20
C LEU A 226 -2.84 -25.53 -20.16
N THR A 227 -1.82 -24.96 -20.79
CA THR A 227 -1.98 -23.80 -21.66
C THR A 227 -2.66 -24.21 -22.97
N ILE A 228 -3.90 -23.74 -23.18
CA ILE A 228 -4.63 -23.90 -24.43
C ILE A 228 -4.07 -22.90 -25.45
N ARG A 229 -3.30 -23.39 -26.42
CA ARG A 229 -2.54 -22.56 -27.37
C ARG A 229 -3.45 -21.67 -28.23
N GLU A 230 -4.62 -22.18 -28.60
CA GLU A 230 -5.61 -21.49 -29.42
C GLU A 230 -6.25 -20.29 -28.70
N ARG A 231 -6.15 -20.23 -27.36
CA ARG A 231 -6.70 -19.14 -26.53
C ARG A 231 -5.65 -18.11 -26.11
N LEU A 232 -4.42 -18.22 -26.62
CA LEU A 232 -3.35 -17.29 -26.27
C LEU A 232 -3.66 -15.88 -26.79
N ASN A 233 -3.80 -14.94 -25.87
CA ASN A 233 -3.96 -13.52 -26.16
C ASN A 233 -2.96 -12.70 -25.32
N PRO A 234 -1.74 -12.45 -25.83
CA PRO A 234 -0.70 -11.74 -25.10
C PRO A 234 -1.10 -10.32 -24.68
N LYS A 235 -1.92 -9.62 -25.49
CA LYS A 235 -2.41 -8.27 -25.16
C LYS A 235 -3.33 -8.30 -23.94
N GLN A 236 -4.27 -9.25 -23.92
CA GLN A 236 -5.17 -9.43 -22.77
C GLN A 236 -4.41 -9.90 -21.52
N GLN A 237 -3.45 -10.82 -21.68
CA GLN A 237 -2.60 -11.28 -20.58
C GLN A 237 -1.86 -10.12 -19.92
N ARG A 238 -1.19 -9.25 -20.70
CA ARG A 238 -0.50 -8.06 -20.15
C ARG A 238 -1.44 -7.07 -19.46
N ARG A 239 -2.71 -6.98 -19.90
CA ARG A 239 -3.72 -6.12 -19.27
C ARG A 239 -4.19 -6.67 -17.93
N CYS A 240 -4.40 -7.99 -17.83
CA CYS A 240 -4.88 -8.66 -16.63
C CYS A 240 -3.75 -8.91 -15.61
N MET A 241 -2.56 -9.28 -16.11
CA MET A 241 -1.35 -9.57 -15.34
C MET A 241 -0.23 -8.64 -15.79
N PRO A 242 -0.05 -7.50 -15.11
CA PRO A 242 0.96 -6.52 -15.49
C PRO A 242 2.38 -7.10 -15.43
N VAL A 243 3.18 -6.79 -16.46
CA VAL A 243 4.54 -7.33 -16.66
C VAL A 243 5.47 -7.13 -15.46
N ARG A 244 5.28 -6.09 -14.64
CA ARG A 244 6.09 -5.86 -13.42
C ARG A 244 6.05 -7.02 -12.42
N TYR A 245 5.01 -7.85 -12.44
CA TYR A 245 4.91 -9.02 -11.57
C TYR A 245 5.67 -10.23 -12.14
N TRP A 246 5.89 -10.27 -13.45
CA TRP A 246 6.40 -11.45 -14.14
C TRP A 246 7.82 -11.81 -13.69
N LYS A 247 8.65 -10.83 -13.33
CA LYS A 247 10.00 -11.07 -12.80
C LYS A 247 10.04 -11.95 -11.54
N TYR A 248 8.93 -12.01 -10.79
CA TYR A 248 8.81 -12.82 -9.57
C TYR A 248 8.03 -14.11 -9.80
N MET A 249 7.62 -14.40 -11.03
CA MET A 249 6.80 -15.55 -11.36
C MET A 249 7.64 -16.66 -12.00
N THR A 250 7.50 -17.86 -11.47
CA THR A 250 8.24 -19.04 -11.95
C THR A 250 7.91 -19.41 -13.40
N GLU A 251 6.68 -19.10 -13.84
CA GLU A 251 6.16 -19.39 -15.18
C GLU A 251 6.53 -18.35 -16.27
N HIS A 252 7.08 -17.20 -15.91
CA HIS A 252 7.39 -16.12 -16.85
C HIS A 252 8.88 -15.73 -16.77
N TRP A 253 9.60 -15.93 -17.87
CA TRP A 253 10.99 -15.48 -18.07
C TRP A 253 11.08 -14.56 -19.28
#